data_AF-A0A7K7YPH6-F1
#
_entry.id   AF-A0A7K7YPH6-F1
#
_cell.length_a   1.000
_cell.length_b   1.000
_cell.length_c   1.000
_cell.angle_alpha   90.00
_cell.angle_beta   90.00
_cell.angle_gamma   90.00
#
_symmetry.space_group_name_H-M   'P 1'
#
loop_
_entity.id
_entity.type
_entity.pdbx_description
1 polymer ?
#
loop_
_entity_poly.entity_id
_entity_poly.type
_entity_poly.pdbx_seq_one_letter_code
_entity_poly.pdbx_strand_id
1 'polypeptide(L)'
;RPQVRTWSRLEKVRDGIARLEAEKGRVAQGVREIMLPELAALRERGRSLREQLRALEAEESDLEQRFYLGALQLPNRTHPAVGGLGVMEDLGRGFGGKGDKSDEGSPVPPPVFDFKPKGHLELGEGLDIIRQRRLSHVSGHRSYYLCGAGALLQHALVTFTLRKLLSKGFLAMTVPDLLRGAIFEGCGVQPSATPSPVYTIDPARFEDLCLAGTSEVGIAGYFMDHAVQLQDLPVRVVCSSTCYRAETDTGREPWGLYRVHQFTKVEMFGVTAAERGTESEELLDEFLGLQKEIFSELGLHYR
;
A
#
# COMPACT_ATOMS: atom_id res chain seq x y z
N ARG A 1 14.79 12.35 -17.97
CA ARG A 1 13.54 12.58 -17.20
C ARG A 1 13.78 13.73 -16.22
N PRO A 2 12.78 14.59 -15.95
CA PRO A 2 12.93 15.73 -15.03
C PRO A 2 13.52 15.35 -13.67
N GLN A 3 13.07 14.23 -13.09
CA GLN A 3 13.51 13.72 -11.79
C GLN A 3 15.02 13.43 -11.76
N VAL A 4 15.56 12.81 -12.82
CA VAL A 4 17.00 12.50 -12.94
C VAL A 4 17.83 13.78 -12.99
N ARG A 5 17.34 14.83 -13.67
CA ARG A 5 18.04 16.12 -13.72
C ARG A 5 18.01 16.81 -12.35
N THR A 6 16.88 16.78 -11.66
CA THR A 6 16.75 17.30 -10.29
C THR A 6 17.69 16.57 -9.34
N TRP A 7 17.73 15.24 -9.38
CA TRP A 7 18.65 14.42 -8.59
C TRP A 7 20.12 14.78 -8.83
N SER A 8 20.55 14.80 -10.10
CA SER A 8 21.95 15.16 -10.42
C SER A 8 22.31 16.60 -10.04
N ARG A 9 21.34 17.53 -9.95
CA ARG A 9 21.60 18.88 -9.43
C ARG A 9 21.69 18.86 -7.90
N LEU A 10 20.81 18.12 -7.22
CA LEU A 10 20.82 17.95 -5.77
C LEU A 10 22.17 17.39 -5.28
N GLU A 11 22.69 16.35 -5.95
CA GLU A 11 24.03 15.79 -5.65
C GLU A 11 25.13 16.86 -5.77
N LYS A 12 25.13 17.65 -6.85
CA LYS A 12 26.12 18.73 -7.05
C LYS A 12 26.02 19.83 -5.99
N VAL A 13 24.81 20.14 -5.53
CA VAL A 13 24.58 21.14 -4.46
C VAL A 13 25.11 20.61 -3.13
N ARG A 14 24.81 19.34 -2.79
CA ARG A 14 25.35 18.66 -1.59
C ARG A 14 26.88 18.61 -1.59
N ASP A 15 27.50 18.27 -2.72
CA ASP A 15 28.96 18.32 -2.89
C ASP A 15 29.51 19.75 -2.75
N GLY A 16 28.75 20.75 -3.20
CA GLY A 16 29.06 22.16 -3.00
C GLY A 16 29.07 22.55 -1.52
N ILE A 17 28.00 22.21 -0.80
CA ILE A 17 27.85 22.47 0.64
C ILE A 17 28.99 21.81 1.42
N ALA A 18 29.25 20.52 1.19
CA ALA A 18 30.33 19.79 1.86
C ALA A 18 31.70 20.46 1.66
N ARG A 19 32.00 20.93 0.44
CA ARG A 19 33.25 21.64 0.14
C ARG A 19 33.34 23.00 0.84
N LEU A 20 32.25 23.77 0.85
CA LEU A 20 32.20 25.07 1.52
C LEU A 20 32.27 24.94 3.04
N GLU A 21 31.65 23.92 3.62
CA GLU A 21 31.78 23.63 5.06
C GLU A 21 33.22 23.27 5.44
N ALA A 22 33.88 22.43 4.64
CA ALA A 22 35.29 22.10 4.84
C ALA A 22 36.20 23.35 4.71
N GLU A 23 35.90 24.26 3.78
CA GLU A 23 36.60 25.53 3.65
C GLU A 23 36.31 26.49 4.82
N LYS A 24 35.05 26.59 5.26
CA LYS A 24 34.64 27.37 6.44
C LYS A 24 35.39 26.90 7.68
N GLY A 25 35.54 25.59 7.87
CA GLY A 25 36.35 25.00 8.95
C GLY A 25 37.81 25.44 8.89
N ARG A 26 38.46 25.36 7.71
CA ARG A 26 39.84 25.81 7.50
C ARG A 26 40.03 27.31 7.76
N VAL A 27 39.10 28.14 7.27
CA VAL A 27 39.11 29.60 7.53
C VAL A 27 38.94 29.90 9.02
N ALA A 28 38.04 29.19 9.70
CA ALA A 28 37.83 29.35 11.14
C ALA A 28 39.09 28.98 11.96
N GLN A 29 39.84 27.96 11.53
CA GLN A 29 41.13 27.61 12.12
C GLN A 29 42.18 28.71 11.86
N GLY A 30 42.34 29.16 10.61
CA GLY A 30 43.30 30.22 10.28
C GLY A 30 43.05 31.54 11.01
N VAL A 31 41.78 31.88 11.28
CA VAL A 31 41.41 33.05 12.11
C VAL A 31 41.91 32.93 13.56
N ARG A 32 42.06 31.71 14.10
CA ARG A 32 42.59 31.47 15.46
C ARG A 32 44.11 31.58 15.54
N GLU A 33 44.80 31.37 14.41
CA GLU A 33 46.26 31.20 14.37
C GLU A 33 47.03 32.46 13.92
N ILE A 34 46.36 33.49 13.39
CA ILE A 34 47.01 34.64 12.72
C ILE A 34 46.71 36.01 13.40
N MET A 35 47.71 36.90 13.50
CA MET A 35 47.56 38.33 13.87
C MET A 35 47.70 39.28 12.65
N LEU A 36 47.09 40.47 12.75
CA LEU A 36 46.89 41.53 11.72
C LEU A 36 48.05 41.67 10.72
N PRO A 37 47.84 41.78 9.38
CA PRO A 37 46.66 42.26 8.62
C PRO A 37 45.83 41.20 7.85
N GLU A 38 46.27 39.95 7.82
CA GLU A 38 45.60 38.84 7.10
C GLU A 38 44.25 38.44 7.71
N LEU A 39 44.02 38.80 8.98
CA LEU A 39 42.77 38.56 9.72
C LEU A 39 41.54 39.20 9.06
N ALA A 40 41.68 40.38 8.45
CA ALA A 40 40.57 41.06 7.79
C ALA A 40 40.09 40.30 6.54
N ALA A 41 41.04 39.81 5.74
CA ALA A 41 40.75 39.01 4.54
C ALA A 41 40.10 37.66 4.90
N LEU A 42 40.57 36.99 5.96
CA LEU A 42 39.96 35.75 6.43
C LEU A 42 38.54 35.94 6.98
N ARG A 43 38.28 37.05 7.67
CA ARG A 43 36.92 37.39 8.14
C ARG A 43 35.97 37.66 6.97
N GLU A 44 36.44 38.36 5.94
CA GLU A 44 35.65 38.60 4.73
C GLU A 44 35.37 37.30 3.96
N ARG A 45 36.39 36.45 3.79
CA ARG A 45 36.19 35.13 3.20
C ARG A 45 35.18 34.31 3.99
N GLY A 46 35.26 34.31 5.32
CA GLY A 46 34.30 33.64 6.20
C GLY A 46 32.87 34.20 6.06
N ARG A 47 32.69 35.51 5.82
CA ARG A 47 31.37 36.10 5.51
C ARG A 47 30.85 35.59 4.17
N SER A 48 31.64 35.68 3.11
CA SER A 48 31.27 35.21 1.77
C SER A 48 30.93 33.71 1.76
N LEU A 49 31.68 32.88 2.48
CA LEU A 49 31.39 31.45 2.60
C LEU A 49 30.03 31.20 3.27
N ARG A 50 29.66 31.96 4.31
CA ARG A 50 28.35 31.84 4.95
C ARG A 50 27.20 32.25 4.02
N GLU A 51 27.40 33.27 3.20
CA GLU A 51 26.39 33.68 2.21
C GLU A 51 26.19 32.63 1.12
N GLN A 52 27.29 32.07 0.61
CA GLN A 52 27.23 30.97 -0.38
C GLN A 52 26.58 29.72 0.21
N LEU A 53 26.90 29.35 1.46
CA LEU A 53 26.26 28.23 2.15
C LEU A 53 24.75 28.44 2.28
N ARG A 54 24.30 29.60 2.75
CA ARG A 54 22.86 29.91 2.85
C ARG A 54 22.14 29.77 1.51
N ALA A 55 22.77 30.22 0.43
CA ALA A 55 22.19 30.11 -0.91
C ALA A 55 22.07 28.65 -1.36
N LEU A 56 23.10 27.83 -1.10
CA LEU A 56 23.08 26.41 -1.45
C LEU A 56 22.15 25.58 -0.55
N GLU A 57 22.04 25.88 0.75
CA GLU A 57 21.11 25.23 1.68
C GLU A 57 19.64 25.50 1.27
N ALA A 58 19.34 26.74 0.88
CA ALA A 58 18.03 27.08 0.33
C ALA A 58 17.75 26.35 -0.99
N GLU A 59 18.76 26.25 -1.87
CA GLU A 59 18.63 25.49 -3.12
C GLU A 59 18.46 23.99 -2.86
N GLU A 60 19.18 23.42 -1.88
CA GLU A 60 19.08 22.02 -1.47
C GLU A 60 17.66 21.68 -1.03
N SER A 61 17.08 22.49 -0.13
CA SER A 61 15.74 22.27 0.40
C SER A 61 14.68 22.28 -0.71
N ASP A 62 14.74 23.25 -1.63
CA ASP A 62 13.82 23.32 -2.78
C ASP A 62 14.02 22.15 -3.76
N LEU A 63 15.27 21.77 -4.06
CA LEU A 63 15.57 20.63 -4.92
C LEU A 63 15.11 19.30 -4.31
N GLU A 64 15.29 19.12 -3.01
CA GLU A 64 14.86 17.93 -2.28
C GLU A 64 13.34 17.77 -2.32
N GLN A 65 12.59 18.83 -2.01
CA GLN A 65 11.13 18.82 -2.09
C GLN A 65 10.66 18.50 -3.53
N ARG A 66 11.23 19.17 -4.54
CA ARG A 66 10.89 18.92 -5.94
C ARG A 66 11.25 17.51 -6.39
N PHE A 67 12.35 16.96 -5.88
CA PHE A 67 12.76 15.59 -6.17
C PHE A 67 11.76 14.59 -5.62
N TYR A 68 11.46 14.62 -4.31
CA TYR A 68 10.59 13.64 -3.68
C TYR A 68 9.14 13.71 -4.17
N LEU A 69 8.59 14.91 -4.40
CA LEU A 69 7.26 15.06 -4.99
C LEU A 69 7.13 14.36 -6.36
N GLY A 70 8.20 14.34 -7.15
CA GLY A 70 8.23 13.65 -8.44
C GLY A 70 8.68 12.19 -8.38
N ALA A 71 9.56 11.83 -7.44
CA ALA A 71 10.12 10.50 -7.31
C ALA A 71 9.14 9.51 -6.67
N LEU A 72 8.36 9.95 -5.68
CA LEU A 72 7.34 9.13 -5.01
C LEU A 72 6.15 8.77 -5.93
N GLN A 73 6.05 9.41 -7.09
CA GLN A 73 5.05 9.11 -8.12
C GLN A 73 5.51 8.02 -9.10
N LEU A 74 6.77 7.55 -8.97
CA LEU A 74 7.27 6.46 -9.81
C LEU A 74 6.70 5.13 -9.29
N PRO A 75 6.15 4.27 -10.17
CA PRO A 75 5.70 2.95 -9.76
C PRO A 75 6.90 2.07 -9.39
N ASN A 76 6.62 0.96 -8.70
CA ASN A 76 7.59 -0.09 -8.50
C ASN A 76 8.07 -0.66 -9.86
N ARG A 77 9.22 -1.35 -9.85
CA ARG A 77 9.69 -2.11 -11.00
C ARG A 77 8.71 -3.24 -11.34
N THR A 78 8.65 -3.57 -12.61
CA THR A 78 7.84 -4.70 -13.10
C THR A 78 8.71 -5.95 -13.17
N HIS A 79 8.27 -7.05 -12.56
CA HIS A 79 8.99 -8.32 -12.62
C HIS A 79 9.06 -8.84 -14.07
N PRO A 80 10.20 -9.35 -14.56
CA PRO A 80 10.37 -9.78 -15.95
C PRO A 80 9.37 -10.85 -16.43
N ALA A 81 8.88 -11.70 -15.52
CA ALA A 81 7.93 -12.76 -15.84
C ALA A 81 6.48 -12.28 -16.08
N VAL A 82 6.15 -11.01 -15.82
CA VAL A 82 4.81 -10.45 -16.09
C VAL A 82 4.45 -10.48 -17.59
N GLY A 83 5.45 -10.66 -18.48
CA GLY A 83 5.24 -10.59 -19.93
C GLY A 83 5.10 -9.14 -20.42
N GLY A 84 5.21 -8.90 -21.72
CA GLY A 84 5.20 -7.55 -22.31
C GLY A 84 3.92 -6.75 -22.02
N LEU A 85 3.99 -5.43 -22.24
CA LEU A 85 2.92 -4.43 -22.06
C LEU A 85 1.65 -4.73 -22.89
N GLY A 86 0.87 -5.73 -22.50
CA GLY A 86 -0.51 -5.89 -22.94
C GLY A 86 -1.37 -4.89 -22.17
N VAL A 87 -1.98 -3.93 -22.89
CA VAL A 87 -3.02 -3.07 -22.32
C VAL A 87 -4.10 -3.99 -21.73
N MET A 88 -4.45 -3.76 -20.45
CA MET A 88 -5.52 -4.49 -19.74
C MET A 88 -6.91 -4.15 -20.31
N GLU A 89 -7.16 -4.45 -21.59
CA GLU A 89 -8.50 -4.33 -22.19
C GLU A 89 -9.38 -5.56 -21.92
N ASP A 90 -8.83 -6.63 -21.35
CA ASP A 90 -9.53 -7.92 -21.31
C ASP A 90 -9.36 -8.67 -19.97
N LEU A 91 -9.80 -8.08 -18.86
CA LEU A 91 -9.98 -8.78 -17.55
C LEU A 91 -11.01 -9.94 -17.62
N GLY A 92 -11.63 -10.17 -18.77
CA GLY A 92 -12.45 -11.35 -19.08
C GLY A 92 -11.65 -12.57 -19.51
N ARG A 93 -10.46 -12.38 -20.12
CA ARG A 93 -9.52 -13.43 -20.49
C ARG A 93 -8.42 -13.48 -19.43
N GLY A 94 -8.13 -14.68 -18.93
CA GLY A 94 -7.01 -14.89 -18.00
C GLY A 94 -5.73 -14.27 -18.54
N PHE A 95 -4.82 -13.90 -17.64
CA PHE A 95 -3.47 -13.44 -17.95
C PHE A 95 -2.68 -14.57 -18.65
N GLY A 96 -3.02 -14.84 -19.92
CA GLY A 96 -2.36 -15.77 -20.80
C GLY A 96 -1.34 -15.03 -21.65
N GLY A 97 -0.26 -14.55 -21.02
CA GLY A 97 0.96 -14.26 -21.74
C GLY A 97 1.45 -15.54 -22.40
N LYS A 98 1.74 -15.49 -23.71
CA LYS A 98 2.34 -16.62 -24.45
C LYS A 98 3.66 -17.03 -23.78
N GLY A 99 3.59 -18.05 -22.94
CA GLY A 99 4.71 -18.51 -22.12
C GLY A 99 4.24 -19.29 -20.91
N ASP A 100 3.37 -20.26 -21.14
CA ASP A 100 3.15 -21.49 -20.37
C ASP A 100 3.76 -21.54 -18.94
N LYS A 101 2.91 -21.32 -17.92
CA LYS A 101 2.91 -21.98 -16.59
C LYS A 101 1.81 -21.39 -15.70
N SER A 102 0.83 -22.22 -15.33
CA SER A 102 -0.20 -22.02 -14.28
C SER A 102 -1.61 -21.52 -14.65
N ASP A 103 -2.11 -21.82 -15.86
CA ASP A 103 -3.53 -22.20 -15.99
C ASP A 103 -3.75 -23.59 -15.34
N GLU A 104 -3.34 -23.76 -14.07
CA GLU A 104 -3.85 -24.84 -13.23
C GLU A 104 -5.30 -24.46 -12.91
N GLY A 105 -6.20 -24.77 -13.84
CA GLY A 105 -7.62 -24.54 -13.68
C GLY A 105 -8.10 -25.07 -12.34
N SER A 106 -9.05 -24.36 -11.72
CA SER A 106 -9.61 -24.74 -10.43
C SER A 106 -9.89 -26.25 -10.36
N PRO A 107 -9.40 -26.94 -9.31
CA PRO A 107 -9.64 -28.38 -9.15
C PRO A 107 -11.14 -28.68 -8.93
N VAL A 108 -11.92 -27.66 -8.59
CA VAL A 108 -13.37 -27.70 -8.50
C VAL A 108 -13.97 -27.35 -9.87
N PRO A 109 -14.75 -28.26 -10.50
CA PRO A 109 -15.43 -27.95 -11.75
C PRO A 109 -16.56 -26.91 -11.53
N PRO A 110 -16.89 -26.11 -12.56
CA PRO A 110 -18.02 -25.18 -12.45
C PRO A 110 -19.33 -25.96 -12.22
N PRO A 111 -20.22 -25.49 -11.33
CA PRO A 111 -21.46 -26.18 -11.02
C PRO A 111 -22.39 -26.21 -12.25
N VAL A 112 -23.05 -27.35 -12.46
CA VAL A 112 -24.06 -27.53 -13.50
C VAL A 112 -25.44 -27.51 -12.84
N PHE A 113 -26.33 -26.64 -13.33
CA PHE A 113 -27.70 -26.51 -12.85
C PHE A 113 -28.68 -26.91 -13.95
N ASP A 114 -29.73 -27.64 -13.58
CA ASP A 114 -30.89 -27.96 -14.42
C ASP A 114 -31.96 -26.85 -14.41
N PHE A 115 -31.70 -25.76 -13.68
CA PHE A 115 -32.49 -24.54 -13.62
C PHE A 115 -31.63 -23.29 -13.89
N LYS A 116 -32.27 -22.15 -14.14
CA LYS A 116 -31.57 -20.87 -14.29
C LYS A 116 -31.07 -20.37 -12.92
N PRO A 117 -29.74 -20.30 -12.66
CA PRO A 117 -29.24 -19.83 -11.38
C PRO A 117 -29.63 -18.37 -11.13
N LYS A 118 -30.05 -18.09 -9.90
CA LYS A 118 -30.39 -16.73 -9.44
C LYS A 118 -29.13 -15.99 -8.99
N GLY A 119 -29.16 -14.66 -9.09
CA GLY A 119 -28.10 -13.82 -8.55
C GLY A 119 -28.07 -13.86 -7.02
N HIS A 120 -26.91 -13.61 -6.41
CA HIS A 120 -26.73 -13.70 -4.96
C HIS A 120 -27.64 -12.73 -4.19
N LEU A 121 -27.95 -11.56 -4.73
CA LEU A 121 -28.86 -10.60 -4.09
C LEU A 121 -30.30 -11.11 -4.07
N GLU A 122 -30.78 -11.70 -5.19
CA GLU A 122 -32.13 -12.27 -5.25
C GLU A 122 -32.28 -13.43 -4.25
N LEU A 123 -31.26 -14.30 -4.16
CA LEU A 123 -31.21 -15.38 -3.16
C LEU A 123 -31.17 -14.82 -1.74
N GLY A 124 -30.31 -13.84 -1.49
CA GLY A 124 -30.12 -13.25 -0.17
C GLY A 124 -31.34 -12.52 0.37
N GLU A 125 -32.05 -11.79 -0.50
CA GLU A 125 -33.33 -11.15 -0.16
C GLU A 125 -34.43 -12.19 0.04
N GLY A 126 -34.50 -13.23 -0.81
CA GLY A 126 -35.49 -14.30 -0.70
C GLY A 126 -35.37 -15.14 0.57
N LEU A 127 -34.16 -15.22 1.13
CA LEU A 127 -33.87 -15.91 2.40
C LEU A 127 -33.83 -14.98 3.62
N ASP A 128 -34.05 -13.67 3.43
CA ASP A 128 -33.92 -12.63 4.46
C ASP A 128 -32.55 -12.61 5.17
N ILE A 129 -31.48 -12.90 4.42
CA ILE A 129 -30.10 -12.92 4.92
C ILE A 129 -29.25 -11.74 4.42
N ILE A 130 -29.70 -11.05 3.36
CA ILE A 130 -29.08 -9.81 2.84
C ILE A 130 -30.16 -8.75 2.69
N ARG A 131 -29.93 -7.56 3.27
CA ARG A 131 -30.79 -6.38 3.06
C ARG A 131 -29.99 -5.24 2.45
N GLN A 132 -30.42 -4.74 1.28
CA GLN A 132 -29.94 -3.49 0.67
C GLN A 132 -31.05 -2.46 0.41
N ARG A 133 -32.32 -2.90 0.44
CA ARG A 133 -33.47 -2.02 0.17
C ARG A 133 -33.69 -1.03 1.31
N ARG A 134 -34.10 0.19 0.92
CA ARG A 134 -34.48 1.29 1.83
C ARG A 134 -33.35 1.69 2.79
N LEU A 135 -32.11 1.68 2.32
CA LEU A 135 -30.92 2.09 3.09
C LEU A 135 -30.37 3.46 2.68
N SER A 136 -30.89 4.11 1.64
CA SER A 136 -30.36 5.38 1.12
C SER A 136 -30.27 6.47 2.18
N HIS A 137 -31.30 6.62 3.03
CA HIS A 137 -31.33 7.59 4.13
C HIS A 137 -30.83 7.03 5.47
N VAL A 138 -30.34 5.79 5.50
CA VAL A 138 -29.82 5.14 6.71
C VAL A 138 -28.29 5.08 6.66
N SER A 139 -27.75 4.42 5.64
CA SER A 139 -26.32 4.14 5.46
C SER A 139 -25.81 4.44 4.05
N GLY A 140 -26.67 4.99 3.18
CA GLY A 140 -26.32 5.34 1.80
C GLY A 140 -26.36 4.16 0.83
N HIS A 141 -25.96 4.42 -0.42
CA HIS A 141 -25.86 3.42 -1.48
C HIS A 141 -24.75 2.40 -1.20
N ARG A 142 -24.81 1.22 -1.84
CA ARG A 142 -23.82 0.13 -1.70
C ARG A 142 -23.52 -0.31 -0.26
N SER A 143 -24.40 0.03 0.69
CA SER A 143 -24.41 -0.49 2.05
C SER A 143 -25.32 -1.73 2.12
N TYR A 144 -25.13 -2.55 3.14
CA TYR A 144 -25.91 -3.77 3.34
C TYR A 144 -25.98 -4.17 4.81
N TYR A 145 -26.98 -4.98 5.14
CA TYR A 145 -27.01 -5.78 6.37
C TYR A 145 -26.95 -7.25 6.01
N LEU A 146 -26.22 -8.02 6.83
CA LEU A 146 -26.31 -9.48 6.85
C LEU A 146 -27.11 -9.89 8.07
N CYS A 147 -28.09 -10.78 7.88
CA CYS A 147 -29.02 -11.23 8.92
C CYS A 147 -29.00 -12.76 9.03
N GLY A 148 -29.26 -13.29 10.22
CA GLY A 148 -29.41 -14.73 10.46
C GLY A 148 -28.27 -15.56 9.85
N ALA A 149 -28.60 -16.47 8.94
CA ALA A 149 -27.62 -17.33 8.28
C ALA A 149 -26.57 -16.55 7.44
N GLY A 150 -26.90 -15.36 6.92
CA GLY A 150 -25.92 -14.52 6.22
C GLY A 150 -24.84 -13.97 7.15
N ALA A 151 -25.23 -13.53 8.35
CA ALA A 151 -24.27 -13.07 9.37
C ALA A 151 -23.41 -14.24 9.87
N LEU A 152 -24.03 -15.39 10.14
CA LEU A 152 -23.30 -16.61 10.53
C LEU A 152 -22.31 -17.06 9.45
N LEU A 153 -22.68 -16.95 8.17
CA LEU A 153 -21.79 -17.27 7.06
C LEU A 153 -20.55 -16.36 7.04
N GLN A 154 -20.70 -15.05 7.26
CA GLN A 154 -19.55 -14.14 7.37
C GLN A 154 -18.62 -14.56 8.52
N HIS A 155 -19.16 -14.82 9.71
CA HIS A 155 -18.37 -15.26 10.86
C HIS A 155 -17.68 -16.60 10.62
N ALA A 156 -18.35 -17.54 9.96
CA ALA A 156 -17.81 -18.85 9.61
C ALA A 156 -16.64 -18.72 8.63
N LEU A 157 -16.78 -17.92 7.56
CA LEU A 157 -15.72 -17.69 6.57
C LEU A 157 -14.49 -17.04 7.22
N VAL A 158 -14.67 -15.99 8.01
CA VAL A 158 -13.56 -15.33 8.74
C VAL A 158 -12.85 -16.32 9.66
N THR A 159 -13.61 -17.06 10.48
CA THR A 159 -13.05 -18.01 11.44
C THR A 159 -12.33 -19.17 10.75
N PHE A 160 -12.90 -19.70 9.67
CA PHE A 160 -12.32 -20.75 8.84
C PHE A 160 -10.95 -20.32 8.31
N THR A 161 -10.88 -19.15 7.65
CA THR A 161 -9.64 -18.64 7.07
C THR A 161 -8.60 -18.34 8.15
N LEU A 162 -8.97 -17.70 9.26
CA LEU A 162 -8.05 -17.44 10.37
C LEU A 162 -7.47 -18.73 10.95
N ARG A 163 -8.31 -19.73 11.24
CA ARG A 163 -7.85 -21.02 11.80
C ARG A 163 -6.90 -21.74 10.86
N LYS A 164 -7.15 -21.69 9.56
CA LYS A 164 -6.28 -22.27 8.53
C LYS A 164 -4.92 -21.57 8.48
N LEU A 165 -4.88 -20.25 8.51
CA LEU A 165 -3.62 -19.50 8.46
C LEU A 165 -2.82 -19.64 9.76
N LEU A 166 -3.49 -19.67 10.90
CA LEU A 166 -2.85 -19.93 12.20
C LEU A 166 -2.21 -21.33 12.24
N SER A 167 -2.84 -22.35 11.67
CA SER A 167 -2.22 -23.70 11.59
C SER A 167 -1.02 -23.77 10.65
N LYS A 168 -0.83 -22.78 9.78
CA LYS A 168 0.34 -22.60 8.90
C LYS A 168 1.40 -21.68 9.53
N GLY A 169 1.25 -21.29 10.80
CA GLY A 169 2.24 -20.50 11.54
C GLY A 169 2.15 -18.99 11.35
N PHE A 170 1.04 -18.47 10.83
CA PHE A 170 0.82 -17.03 10.75
C PHE A 170 0.59 -16.42 12.14
N LEU A 171 1.22 -15.28 12.40
CA LEU A 171 0.97 -14.46 13.58
C LEU A 171 -0.36 -13.72 13.41
N ALA A 172 -1.34 -13.99 14.28
CA ALA A 172 -2.57 -13.23 14.31
C ALA A 172 -2.33 -11.80 14.85
N MET A 173 -2.83 -10.80 14.12
CA MET A 173 -2.78 -9.40 14.53
C MET A 173 -4.16 -8.75 14.49
N THR A 174 -4.36 -7.77 15.36
CA THR A 174 -5.43 -6.79 15.29
C THR A 174 -4.77 -5.42 15.16
N VAL A 175 -5.18 -4.64 14.17
CA VAL A 175 -4.58 -3.34 13.85
C VAL A 175 -5.63 -2.22 13.98
N PRO A 176 -5.22 -0.96 14.19
CA PRO A 176 -6.14 0.18 14.11
C PRO A 176 -6.73 0.33 12.70
N ASP A 177 -8.03 0.65 12.60
CA ASP A 177 -8.69 0.94 11.31
C ASP A 177 -8.53 2.42 10.88
N LEU A 178 -8.20 3.30 11.84
CA LEU A 178 -7.93 4.72 11.63
C LEU A 178 -6.43 4.97 11.69
N LEU A 179 -5.85 5.41 10.58
CA LEU A 179 -4.41 5.63 10.44
C LEU A 179 -4.11 7.00 9.83
N ARG A 180 -2.87 7.47 10.03
CA ARG A 180 -2.34 8.70 9.43
C ARG A 180 -2.11 8.55 7.94
N GLY A 181 -2.28 9.62 7.18
CA GLY A 181 -2.12 9.64 5.72
C GLY A 181 -0.75 9.16 5.26
N ALA A 182 0.31 9.44 6.03
CA ALA A 182 1.68 9.01 5.72
C ALA A 182 1.81 7.48 5.57
N ILE A 183 1.03 6.68 6.32
CA ILE A 183 1.07 5.22 6.23
C ILE A 183 0.48 4.74 4.89
N PHE A 184 -0.62 5.37 4.45
CA PHE A 184 -1.22 5.09 3.14
C PHE A 184 -0.25 5.42 2.01
N GLU A 185 0.40 6.59 2.08
CA GLU A 185 1.40 7.00 1.08
C GLU A 185 2.58 6.03 1.04
N GLY A 186 3.05 5.54 2.20
CA GLY A 186 4.07 4.50 2.29
C GLY A 186 3.67 3.17 1.63
N CYS A 187 2.37 2.85 1.63
CA CYS A 187 1.79 1.70 0.91
C CYS A 187 1.46 1.99 -0.56
N GLY A 188 1.74 3.20 -1.08
CA GLY A 188 1.44 3.58 -2.46
C GLY A 188 -0.02 3.97 -2.71
N VAL A 189 -0.81 4.20 -1.66
CA VAL A 189 -2.18 4.73 -1.74
C VAL A 189 -2.15 6.23 -1.46
N GLN A 190 -2.81 7.04 -2.28
CA GLN A 190 -2.84 8.49 -2.10
C GLN A 190 -4.18 8.94 -1.49
N PRO A 191 -4.26 9.27 -0.19
CA PRO A 191 -5.50 9.74 0.43
C PRO A 191 -5.98 11.07 -0.14
N SER A 192 -5.06 11.90 -0.63
CA SER A 192 -5.31 13.24 -1.19
C SER A 192 -5.60 13.24 -2.70
N ALA A 193 -5.61 12.08 -3.36
CA ALA A 193 -5.97 11.97 -4.77
C ALA A 193 -7.39 12.48 -5.01
N THR A 194 -7.66 13.00 -6.21
CA THR A 194 -9.01 13.45 -6.61
C THR A 194 -9.44 12.73 -7.89
N PRO A 195 -10.43 11.81 -7.84
CA PRO A 195 -11.13 11.35 -6.64
C PRO A 195 -10.29 10.40 -5.76
N SER A 196 -10.45 10.48 -4.45
CA SER A 196 -9.74 9.61 -3.49
C SER A 196 -10.49 8.30 -3.27
N PRO A 197 -9.79 7.14 -3.22
CA PRO A 197 -10.40 5.88 -2.82
C PRO A 197 -10.57 5.76 -1.28
N VAL A 198 -10.04 6.70 -0.50
CA VAL A 198 -9.94 6.64 0.97
C VAL A 198 -10.98 7.55 1.61
N TYR A 199 -11.64 7.07 2.68
CA TYR A 199 -12.45 7.94 3.54
C TYR A 199 -11.57 8.64 4.57
N THR A 200 -11.68 9.97 4.64
CA THR A 200 -11.00 10.80 5.65
C THR A 200 -12.01 11.30 6.67
N ILE A 201 -11.63 11.30 7.95
CA ILE A 201 -12.42 11.92 9.02
C ILE A 201 -12.37 13.44 8.86
N ASP A 202 -13.44 14.14 9.26
CA ASP A 202 -13.54 15.60 9.16
C ASP A 202 -12.27 16.31 9.69
N PRO A 203 -11.42 16.87 8.79
CA PRO A 203 -10.13 17.42 9.18
C PRO A 203 -10.25 18.72 9.98
N ALA A 204 -11.44 19.35 10.00
CA ALA A 204 -11.69 20.49 10.88
C ALA A 204 -11.87 20.07 12.35
N ARG A 205 -12.07 18.77 12.63
CA ARG A 205 -12.28 18.22 13.97
C ARG A 205 -11.17 17.25 14.39
N PHE A 206 -10.71 16.43 13.46
CA PHE A 206 -9.72 15.40 13.70
C PHE A 206 -8.66 15.46 12.61
N GLU A 207 -7.46 15.90 12.99
CA GLU A 207 -6.34 16.04 12.07
C GLU A 207 -5.82 14.66 11.62
N ASP A 208 -5.68 14.48 10.31
CA ASP A 208 -4.92 13.40 9.68
C ASP A 208 -5.36 11.98 10.12
N LEU A 209 -6.66 11.70 10.04
CA LEU A 209 -7.22 10.36 10.26
C LEU A 209 -7.99 9.86 9.03
N CYS A 210 -7.57 8.70 8.53
CA CYS A 210 -8.14 8.03 7.37
C CYS A 210 -8.55 6.59 7.72
N LEU A 211 -9.66 6.12 7.16
CA LEU A 211 -10.11 4.73 7.30
C LEU A 211 -9.42 3.83 6.28
N ALA A 212 -8.89 2.70 6.73
CA ALA A 212 -8.17 1.76 5.88
C ALA A 212 -9.10 0.96 4.95
N GLY A 213 -8.71 0.82 3.67
CA GLY A 213 -9.37 -0.06 2.69
C GLY A 213 -8.89 -1.52 2.71
N THR A 214 -7.94 -1.81 3.60
CA THR A 214 -7.32 -3.12 3.85
C THR A 214 -6.50 -3.03 5.16
N SER A 215 -6.42 -4.11 5.94
CA SER A 215 -5.50 -4.20 7.09
C SER A 215 -4.02 -4.13 6.69
N GLU A 216 -3.67 -4.28 5.41
CA GLU A 216 -2.31 -4.08 4.90
C GLU A 216 -1.71 -2.75 5.41
N VAL A 217 -2.48 -1.65 5.36
CA VAL A 217 -2.02 -0.33 5.83
C VAL A 217 -1.68 -0.35 7.32
N GLY A 218 -2.53 -0.98 8.13
CA GLY A 218 -2.28 -1.11 9.56
C GLY A 218 -1.10 -2.02 9.90
N ILE A 219 -0.91 -3.10 9.14
CA ILE A 219 0.23 -4.01 9.31
C ILE A 219 1.52 -3.33 8.85
N ALA A 220 1.52 -2.61 7.73
CA ALA A 220 2.68 -1.84 7.29
C ALA A 220 3.08 -0.77 8.33
N GLY A 221 2.11 -0.08 8.91
CA GLY A 221 2.35 0.87 10.00
C GLY A 221 2.98 0.25 11.25
N TYR A 222 2.72 -1.04 11.53
CA TYR A 222 3.36 -1.77 12.63
C TYR A 222 4.87 -1.99 12.38
N PHE A 223 5.29 -2.18 11.13
CA PHE A 223 6.70 -2.36 10.78
C PHE A 223 7.43 -1.04 10.46
N MET A 224 6.71 0.06 10.26
CA MET A 224 7.29 1.37 9.96
C MET A 224 8.27 1.80 11.06
N ASP A 225 9.46 2.27 10.64
CA ASP A 225 10.54 2.74 11.51
C ASP A 225 11.08 1.69 12.52
N HIS A 226 10.81 0.40 12.29
CA HIS A 226 11.30 -0.71 13.12
C HIS A 226 12.07 -1.73 12.29
N ALA A 227 13.03 -2.40 12.92
CA ALA A 227 13.79 -3.50 12.32
C ALA A 227 13.30 -4.86 12.84
N VAL A 228 13.25 -5.85 11.94
CA VAL A 228 12.99 -7.25 12.26
C VAL A 228 14.30 -8.02 12.31
N GLN A 229 14.40 -9.04 13.17
CA GLN A 229 15.59 -9.89 13.21
C GLN A 229 15.60 -10.85 12.03
N LEU A 230 16.77 -11.02 11.40
CA LEU A 230 16.93 -11.89 10.23
C LEU A 230 16.48 -13.33 10.50
N GLN A 231 16.74 -13.83 11.72
CA GLN A 231 16.37 -15.17 12.16
C GLN A 231 14.85 -15.42 12.28
N ASP A 232 14.06 -14.34 12.35
CA ASP A 232 12.59 -14.42 12.45
C ASP A 232 11.93 -14.40 11.06
N LEU A 233 12.71 -14.28 9.99
CA LEU A 233 12.20 -14.20 8.62
C LEU A 233 11.99 -15.58 7.98
N PRO A 234 10.97 -15.74 7.12
CA PRO A 234 9.93 -14.75 6.82
C PRO A 234 8.87 -14.64 7.93
N VAL A 235 8.54 -13.40 8.29
CA VAL A 235 7.44 -13.09 9.21
C VAL A 235 6.14 -13.15 8.41
N ARG A 236 5.20 -13.98 8.88
CA ARG A 236 3.87 -14.16 8.29
C ARG A 236 2.82 -13.62 9.25
N VAL A 237 2.00 -12.68 8.78
CA VAL A 237 0.95 -12.05 9.58
C VAL A 237 -0.40 -12.33 8.95
N VAL A 238 -1.38 -12.64 9.80
CA VAL A 238 -2.80 -12.69 9.42
C VAL A 238 -3.61 -11.68 10.23
N CYS A 239 -4.47 -10.91 9.57
CA CYS A 239 -5.32 -9.93 10.23
C CYS A 239 -6.73 -9.93 9.65
N SER A 240 -7.75 -9.93 10.51
CA SER A 240 -9.13 -9.65 10.10
C SER A 240 -9.50 -8.23 10.49
N SER A 241 -10.02 -7.46 9.54
CA SER A 241 -10.43 -6.06 9.75
C SER A 241 -11.66 -5.69 8.92
N THR A 242 -12.29 -4.58 9.31
CA THR A 242 -13.32 -3.94 8.49
C THR A 242 -12.63 -2.98 7.53
N CYS A 243 -12.86 -3.18 6.23
CA CYS A 243 -12.27 -2.39 5.15
C CYS A 243 -13.27 -1.35 4.65
N TYR A 244 -12.79 -0.12 4.40
CA TYR A 244 -13.60 0.99 3.92
C TYR A 244 -13.05 1.54 2.60
N ARG A 245 -13.88 1.60 1.55
CA ARG A 245 -13.47 2.11 0.23
C ARG A 245 -14.52 3.06 -0.34
N ALA A 246 -14.06 4.24 -0.81
CA ALA A 246 -14.96 5.25 -1.35
C ALA A 246 -15.59 4.84 -2.68
N GLU A 247 -14.94 3.96 -3.46
CA GLU A 247 -15.45 3.41 -4.73
C GLU A 247 -16.05 4.48 -5.65
N THR A 248 -15.31 5.58 -5.83
CA THR A 248 -15.75 6.83 -6.47
C THR A 248 -16.08 6.70 -7.95
N ASP A 249 -15.74 5.57 -8.59
CA ASP A 249 -16.30 5.20 -9.89
C ASP A 249 -17.71 4.61 -9.69
N THR A 250 -18.71 5.48 -9.84
CA THR A 250 -20.11 5.19 -9.54
C THR A 250 -20.86 4.52 -10.70
N GLY A 251 -20.25 4.38 -11.88
CA GLY A 251 -20.92 3.89 -13.08
C GLY A 251 -21.22 2.39 -13.11
N ARG A 252 -20.63 1.60 -12.21
CA ARG A 252 -20.72 0.13 -12.20
C ARG A 252 -21.33 -0.38 -10.89
N GLU A 253 -22.20 -1.38 -11.01
CA GLU A 253 -22.71 -2.23 -9.90
C GLU A 253 -23.36 -1.46 -8.73
N PRO A 254 -24.56 -0.89 -8.92
CA PRO A 254 -25.28 -0.17 -7.86
C PRO A 254 -25.90 -1.11 -6.80
N TRP A 255 -26.06 -2.39 -7.10
CA TRP A 255 -26.70 -3.40 -6.27
C TRP A 255 -25.84 -4.66 -6.18
N GLY A 256 -26.01 -5.42 -5.11
CA GLY A 256 -25.22 -6.61 -4.82
C GLY A 256 -24.02 -6.30 -3.93
N LEU A 257 -23.15 -7.29 -3.75
CA LEU A 257 -22.02 -7.26 -2.82
C LEU A 257 -20.67 -7.26 -3.54
N TYR A 258 -20.67 -7.15 -4.87
CA TYR A 258 -19.43 -7.20 -5.66
C TYR A 258 -18.55 -5.96 -5.41
N ARG A 259 -19.18 -4.78 -5.29
CA ARG A 259 -18.51 -3.51 -4.97
C ARG A 259 -19.30 -2.75 -3.91
N VAL A 260 -18.76 -2.67 -2.71
CA VAL A 260 -19.41 -2.09 -1.52
C VAL A 260 -18.44 -1.17 -0.76
N HIS A 261 -18.98 -0.22 0.01
CA HIS A 261 -18.16 0.74 0.74
C HIS A 261 -17.51 0.18 2.01
N GLN A 262 -18.09 -0.88 2.56
CA GLN A 262 -17.64 -1.52 3.78
C GLN A 262 -17.72 -3.04 3.63
N PHE A 263 -16.67 -3.77 4.00
CA PHE A 263 -16.66 -5.23 4.00
C PHE A 263 -15.63 -5.78 5.00
N THR A 264 -15.76 -7.04 5.42
CA THR A 264 -14.74 -7.70 6.26
C THR A 264 -13.77 -8.49 5.37
N LYS A 265 -12.47 -8.37 5.64
CA LYS A 265 -11.42 -9.11 4.93
C LYS A 265 -10.46 -9.76 5.93
N VAL A 266 -9.99 -10.96 5.61
CA VAL A 266 -8.83 -11.59 6.25
C VAL A 266 -7.63 -11.40 5.32
N GLU A 267 -6.60 -10.74 5.80
CA GLU A 267 -5.40 -10.40 5.04
C GLU A 267 -4.22 -11.28 5.44
N MET A 268 -3.44 -11.71 4.45
CA MET A 268 -2.09 -12.23 4.64
C MET A 268 -1.08 -11.13 4.33
N PHE A 269 -0.08 -10.94 5.20
CA PHE A 269 1.00 -9.98 5.00
C PHE A 269 2.34 -10.65 5.34
N GLY A 270 3.38 -10.35 4.56
CA GLY A 270 4.67 -10.98 4.67
C GLY A 270 5.80 -9.96 4.75
N VAL A 271 6.76 -10.18 5.66
CA VAL A 271 8.06 -9.49 5.67
C VAL A 271 9.13 -10.55 5.53
N THR A 272 9.98 -10.42 4.52
CA THR A 272 11.01 -11.43 4.20
C THR A 272 12.34 -10.79 3.87
N ALA A 273 13.39 -11.60 3.86
CA ALA A 273 14.73 -11.19 3.48
C ALA A 273 14.84 -10.94 1.97
N ALA A 274 15.98 -10.40 1.55
CA ALA A 274 16.35 -10.27 0.15
C ALA A 274 17.80 -10.70 -0.08
N GLU A 275 18.25 -11.74 0.63
CA GLU A 275 19.65 -12.21 0.57
C GLU A 275 19.93 -12.96 -0.73
N ARG A 276 18.98 -13.79 -1.18
CA ARG A 276 19.04 -14.54 -2.44
C ARG A 276 18.39 -13.79 -3.60
N GLY A 277 17.47 -12.88 -3.29
CA GLY A 277 16.68 -12.14 -4.27
C GLY A 277 15.46 -12.92 -4.79
N THR A 278 15.14 -14.07 -4.19
CA THR A 278 14.00 -14.93 -4.57
C THR A 278 12.97 -15.06 -3.44
N GLU A 279 13.30 -14.64 -2.22
CA GLU A 279 12.49 -14.91 -1.03
C GLU A 279 11.10 -14.26 -1.08
N SER A 280 10.97 -13.08 -1.69
CA SER A 280 9.67 -12.44 -1.88
C SER A 280 8.81 -13.14 -2.93
N GLU A 281 9.42 -13.76 -3.94
CA GLU A 281 8.73 -14.54 -4.97
C GLU A 281 8.23 -15.86 -4.37
N GLU A 282 9.09 -16.55 -3.62
CA GLU A 282 8.73 -17.77 -2.87
C GLU A 282 7.56 -17.53 -1.91
N LEU A 283 7.55 -16.39 -1.20
CA LEU A 283 6.48 -16.03 -0.28
C LEU A 283 5.18 -15.65 -1.01
N LEU A 284 5.28 -15.00 -2.17
CA LEU A 284 4.12 -14.71 -3.02
C LEU A 284 3.47 -16.00 -3.52
N ASP A 285 4.27 -16.97 -3.98
CA ASP A 285 3.80 -18.28 -4.43
C ASP A 285 3.16 -19.07 -3.27
N GLU A 286 3.73 -19.01 -2.07
CA GLU A 286 3.13 -19.59 -0.86
C GLU A 286 1.75 -19.00 -0.57
N PHE A 287 1.63 -17.66 -0.59
CA PHE A 287 0.36 -16.97 -0.34
C PHE A 287 -0.68 -17.31 -1.42
N LEU A 288 -0.28 -17.36 -2.69
CA LEU A 288 -1.17 -17.79 -3.78
C LEU A 288 -1.63 -19.24 -3.59
N GLY A 289 -0.73 -20.14 -3.19
CA GLY A 289 -1.07 -21.52 -2.86
C GLY A 289 -2.12 -21.61 -1.75
N LEU A 290 -1.95 -20.85 -0.66
CA LEU A 290 -2.90 -20.80 0.44
C LEU A 290 -4.27 -20.25 0.02
N GLN A 291 -4.31 -19.24 -0.86
CA GLN A 291 -5.57 -18.75 -1.45
C GLN A 291 -6.27 -19.86 -2.23
N LYS A 292 -5.55 -20.56 -3.12
CA LYS A 292 -6.08 -21.70 -3.89
C LYS A 292 -6.61 -22.81 -2.98
N GLU A 293 -5.89 -23.15 -1.90
CA GLU A 293 -6.35 -24.10 -0.89
C GLU A 293 -7.68 -23.66 -0.26
N ILE A 294 -7.81 -22.38 0.14
CA ILE A 294 -9.04 -21.82 0.74
C ILE A 294 -10.24 -21.98 -0.20
N PHE A 295 -10.11 -21.58 -1.47
CA PHE A 295 -11.21 -21.69 -2.44
C PHE A 295 -11.56 -23.15 -2.75
N SER A 296 -10.55 -24.02 -2.85
CA SER A 296 -10.74 -25.46 -3.10
C SER A 296 -11.48 -26.15 -1.94
N GLU A 297 -11.08 -25.85 -0.70
CA GLU A 297 -11.73 -26.40 0.51
C GLU A 297 -13.18 -25.91 0.69
N LEU A 298 -13.48 -24.71 0.20
CA LEU A 298 -14.86 -24.19 0.13
C LEU A 298 -15.67 -24.78 -1.03
N GLY A 299 -15.06 -25.59 -1.90
CA GLY A 299 -15.73 -26.17 -3.06
C GLY A 299 -16.14 -25.12 -4.09
N LEU A 300 -15.35 -24.04 -4.23
CA LEU A 300 -15.63 -22.96 -5.18
C LEU A 300 -14.80 -23.14 -6.45
N HIS A 301 -15.44 -22.96 -7.61
CA HIS A 301 -14.74 -22.85 -8.87
C HIS A 301 -14.08 -21.46 -9.00
N TYR A 302 -12.79 -21.42 -9.32
CA TYR A 302 -12.01 -20.17 -9.44
C TYR A 302 -11.03 -20.19 -10.63
N ARG A 303 -10.43 -19.03 -10.89
CA ARG A 303 -9.36 -18.80 -11.87
C ARG A 303 -8.44 -17.69 -11.37
#